data_AF-A0A0M3IFY4-F1
#
_entry.id   AF-A0A0M3IFY4-F1
#
_cell.length_a   1.000
_cell.length_b   1.000
_cell.length_c   1.000
_cell.angle_alpha   90.00
_cell.angle_beta   90.00
_cell.angle_gamma   90.00
#
_symmetry.space_group_name_H-M   'P 1'
#
loop_
_entity.id
_entity.type
_entity.pdbx_description
1 polymer ?
#
loop_
_entity_poly.entity_id
_entity_poly.type
_entity_poly.pdbx_seq_one_letter_code
_entity_poly.pdbx_strand_id
1 'polypeptide(L)'
;MDLRFVQLLWFLIQTSAQFDTSTCGVQKGCFLNPPGCDPLVNCMSAFSYRTDDDSILMEINGVATNDITSYVAVGFSNDKRMVLFT
;
A
#
# COMPACT_ATOMS: atom_id res chain seq x y z
N MET A 1 -28.53 27.65 1.74
CA MET A 1 -27.42 26.69 1.60
C MET A 1 -27.08 26.61 0.12
N ASP A 2 -25.97 27.22 -0.26
CA ASP A 2 -25.60 27.50 -1.65
C ASP A 2 -24.93 26.26 -2.28
N LEU A 3 -25.40 25.78 -3.44
CA LEU A 3 -24.86 24.58 -4.11
C LEU A 3 -23.35 24.70 -4.41
N ARG A 4 -22.85 25.93 -4.52
CA ARG A 4 -21.43 26.25 -4.72
C ARG A 4 -20.56 25.85 -3.53
N PHE A 5 -21.10 25.90 -2.30
CA PHE A 5 -20.37 25.54 -1.08
C PHE A 5 -20.16 24.02 -0.99
N VAL A 6 -21.15 23.24 -1.44
CA VAL A 6 -21.05 21.77 -1.49
C VAL A 6 -20.02 21.33 -2.52
N GLN A 7 -19.96 21.96 -3.70
CA GLN A 7 -18.95 21.64 -4.72
C GLN A 7 -17.51 21.94 -4.26
N LEU A 8 -17.31 23.01 -3.47
CA LEU A 8 -16.00 23.34 -2.88
C LEU A 8 -15.58 22.33 -1.79
N LEU A 9 -16.52 21.85 -0.99
CA LEU A 9 -16.29 20.81 0.01
C LEU A 9 -15.93 19.45 -0.61
N TRP A 10 -16.50 19.10 -1.77
CA TRP A 10 -16.16 17.88 -2.50
C TRP A 10 -14.73 17.89 -3.07
N PHE A 11 -14.18 19.06 -3.41
CA PHE A 11 -12.78 19.18 -3.87
C PHE A 11 -11.74 19.01 -2.74
N LEU A 12 -12.12 19.20 -1.48
CA LEU A 12 -11.22 19.09 -0.33
C LEU A 12 -11.02 17.65 0.16
N ILE A 13 -11.89 16.72 -0.24
CA ILE A 13 -11.77 15.30 0.11
C ILE A 13 -10.96 14.60 -0.99
N GLN A 14 -9.70 15.01 -1.14
CA GLN A 14 -8.74 14.17 -1.85
C GLN A 14 -8.37 13.02 -0.90
N THR A 15 -9.11 11.91 -0.99
CA THR A 15 -8.68 10.65 -0.35
C THR A 15 -7.42 10.18 -1.09
N SER A 16 -6.25 10.60 -0.61
CA SER A 16 -5.01 9.95 -1.03
C SER A 16 -5.11 8.51 -0.54
N ALA A 17 -5.07 7.55 -1.47
CA ALA A 17 -4.95 6.14 -1.14
C ALA A 17 -3.55 5.93 -0.53
N GLN A 18 -3.46 6.14 0.78
CA GLN A 18 -2.24 5.91 1.56
C GLN A 18 -2.20 4.46 2.01
N PHE A 19 -0.99 3.93 2.14
CA PHE A 19 -0.78 2.60 2.69
C PHE A 19 -1.27 2.57 4.15
N ASP A 20 -2.23 1.69 4.47
CA ASP A 20 -2.86 1.64 5.79
C ASP A 20 -2.37 0.46 6.61
N THR A 21 -1.65 0.72 7.71
CA THR A 21 -1.14 -0.33 8.61
C THR A 21 -2.09 -0.70 9.74
N SER A 22 -3.22 0.01 9.90
CA SER A 22 -4.07 -0.08 11.10
C SER A 22 -4.62 -1.48 11.38
N THR A 23 -4.78 -2.30 10.34
CA THR A 23 -5.33 -3.67 10.42
C THR A 23 -4.32 -4.76 10.06
N CYS A 24 -3.03 -4.42 9.98
CA CYS A 24 -1.94 -5.39 9.77
C CYS A 24 -1.87 -6.42 10.91
N GLY A 25 -1.69 -7.70 10.55
CA GLY A 25 -1.62 -8.80 11.51
C GLY A 25 -2.97 -9.25 12.09
N VAL A 26 -4.06 -8.56 11.74
CA VAL A 26 -5.42 -8.92 12.14
C VAL A 26 -6.26 -9.28 10.91
N GLN A 27 -6.43 -8.34 9.98
CA GLN A 27 -7.21 -8.53 8.74
C GLN A 27 -6.34 -8.49 7.48
N LYS A 28 -5.25 -7.71 7.53
CA LYS A 28 -4.29 -7.59 6.44
C LYS A 28 -3.02 -8.37 6.76
N GLY A 29 -2.52 -9.12 5.80
CA GLY A 29 -1.12 -9.53 5.79
C GLY A 29 -0.27 -8.36 5.29
N CYS A 30 0.82 -8.05 5.99
CA CYS A 30 1.66 -6.90 5.68
C CYS A 30 3.14 -7.29 5.69
N PHE A 31 3.86 -6.80 4.69
CA PHE A 31 5.32 -6.91 4.56
C PHE A 31 5.89 -5.51 4.52
N LEU A 32 6.67 -5.17 5.53
CA LEU A 32 7.31 -3.86 5.71
C LEU A 32 8.82 -4.05 5.64
N ASN A 33 9.49 -3.27 4.79
CA ASN A 33 10.95 -3.31 4.64
C ASN A 33 11.55 -1.91 4.86
N PRO A 34 12.40 -1.71 5.88
CA PRO A 34 12.81 -2.70 6.89
C PRO A 34 11.66 -3.07 7.85
N PRO A 35 11.74 -4.22 8.57
CA PRO A 35 10.68 -4.60 9.51
C PRO A 35 10.38 -3.49 10.55
N GLY A 36 9.10 -3.15 10.70
CA GLY A 36 8.65 -2.14 11.66
C GLY A 36 8.77 -0.68 11.21
N CYS A 37 9.16 -0.43 9.96
CA CYS A 37 9.12 0.92 9.37
C CYS A 37 7.68 1.46 9.24
N ASP A 38 7.56 2.78 9.17
CA ASP A 38 6.35 3.48 8.78
C ASP A 38 6.33 3.62 7.24
N PRO A 39 5.31 3.04 6.56
CA PRO A 39 5.19 3.10 5.10
C PRO A 39 5.27 4.51 4.51
N LEU A 40 4.78 5.51 5.24
CA LEU A 40 4.69 6.87 4.73
C LEU A 40 5.92 7.71 5.05
N VAL A 41 6.83 7.20 5.89
CA VAL A 41 7.97 7.96 6.41
C VAL A 41 9.30 7.33 6.03
N ASN A 42 9.49 6.03 6.29
CA ASN A 42 10.82 5.41 6.23
C ASN A 42 10.87 3.96 5.75
N CYS A 43 9.77 3.41 5.22
CA CYS A 43 9.86 2.15 4.49
C CYS A 43 10.50 2.33 3.12
N MET A 44 11.43 1.45 2.76
CA MET A 44 11.93 1.31 1.38
C MET A 44 10.87 0.71 0.47
N SER A 45 10.14 -0.28 1.00
CA SER A 45 9.02 -0.92 0.33
C SER A 45 8.01 -1.43 1.36
N ALA A 46 6.73 -1.35 1.03
CA ALA A 46 5.66 -1.95 1.81
C ALA A 46 4.66 -2.63 0.88
N PHE A 47 4.17 -3.79 1.29
CA PHE A 47 3.12 -4.53 0.60
C PHE A 47 2.07 -4.99 1.62
N SER A 48 0.80 -4.82 1.32
CA SER A 48 -0.29 -5.40 2.10
C SER A 48 -1.27 -6.14 1.21
N TYR A 49 -1.93 -7.16 1.78
CA TYR A 49 -2.98 -7.91 1.11
C TYR A 49 -4.08 -8.31 2.09
N ARG A 50 -5.33 -8.31 1.60
CA ARG A 50 -6.48 -8.94 2.27
C ARG A 50 -7.44 -9.52 1.25
N THR A 51 -8.19 -10.53 1.65
CA THR A 51 -9.32 -11.04 0.86
C THR A 51 -10.48 -10.06 0.89
N ASP A 52 -11.21 -9.97 -0.20
CA ASP A 52 -12.42 -9.17 -0.38
C ASP A 52 -13.36 -9.96 -1.29
N ASP A 53 -14.20 -10.81 -0.68
CA ASP A 53 -15.00 -11.84 -1.35
C ASP A 53 -14.15 -12.69 -2.32
N ASP A 54 -14.41 -12.59 -3.62
CA ASP A 54 -13.70 -13.33 -4.68
C ASP A 54 -12.43 -12.60 -5.18
N SER A 55 -12.03 -11.52 -4.53
CA SER A 55 -10.90 -10.67 -4.91
C SER A 55 -9.86 -10.57 -3.80
N ILE A 56 -8.66 -10.09 -4.17
CA ILE A 56 -7.62 -9.69 -3.23
C ILE A 56 -7.38 -8.20 -3.40
N LEU A 57 -7.52 -7.46 -2.31
CA LEU A 57 -7.14 -6.05 -2.26
C LEU A 57 -5.70 -5.95 -1.82
N MET A 58 -4.93 -5.18 -2.59
CA MET A 58 -3.49 -5.04 -2.44
C MET A 58 -3.11 -3.57 -2.36
N GLU A 59 -2.14 -3.28 -1.50
CA GLU A 59 -1.46 -1.99 -1.48
C GLU A 59 0.03 -2.22 -1.68
N ILE A 60 0.64 -1.42 -2.55
CA ILE A 60 2.08 -1.46 -2.81
C ILE A 60 2.58 -0.04 -2.61
N ASN A 61 3.63 0.10 -1.81
CA ASN A 61 4.36 1.34 -1.64
C ASN A 61 5.85 1.09 -1.82
N GLY A 62 6.55 2.08 -2.37
CA GLY A 62 7.96 1.98 -2.67
C GLY A 62 8.57 3.36 -2.83
N VAL A 63 9.82 3.50 -2.38
CA VAL A 63 10.60 4.71 -2.63
C VAL A 63 11.26 4.58 -3.99
N ALA A 64 10.84 5.41 -4.95
CA ALA A 64 11.59 5.58 -6.18
C ALA A 64 12.87 6.36 -5.88
N THR A 65 14.03 5.80 -6.20
CA THR A 65 15.26 6.59 -6.27
C THR A 65 15.25 7.42 -7.54
N ASN A 66 16.10 8.45 -7.62
CA ASN A 66 16.21 9.33 -8.80
C ASN A 66 16.74 8.62 -10.06
N ASP A 67 16.99 7.31 -9.99
CA ASP A 67 17.40 6.47 -11.10
C ASP A 67 16.17 5.87 -11.78
N ILE A 68 16.15 5.91 -13.11
CA ILE A 68 15.03 5.52 -13.99
C ILE A 68 14.76 3.98 -13.95
N THR A 69 15.40 3.25 -13.04
CA THR A 69 15.42 1.78 -12.96
C THR A 69 14.81 1.22 -11.67
N SER A 70 14.24 2.06 -10.81
CA SER A 70 13.69 1.62 -9.53
C SER A 70 12.24 1.16 -9.66
N TYR A 71 11.97 -0.08 -9.27
CA TYR A 71 10.63 -0.67 -9.24
C TYR A 71 10.43 -1.46 -7.95
N VAL A 72 9.17 -1.56 -7.52
CA VAL A 72 8.73 -2.54 -6.53
C VAL A 72 7.88 -3.56 -7.27
N ALA A 73 8.21 -4.85 -7.10
CA ALA A 73 7.49 -5.94 -7.71
C ALA A 73 6.93 -6.86 -6.62
N VAL A 74 5.72 -7.34 -6.84
CA VAL A 74 5.07 -8.38 -6.03
C VAL A 74 4.81 -9.57 -6.93
N GLY A 75 5.13 -10.76 -6.43
CA GLY A 75 4.97 -11.99 -7.17
C GLY A 75 4.24 -13.04 -6.35
N PHE A 76 3.31 -13.74 -6.98
CA PHE A 76 2.60 -14.88 -6.40
C PHE A 76 3.09 -16.16 -7.07
N SER A 77 3.40 -17.18 -6.27
CA SER A 77 3.75 -18.51 -6.77
C SER A 77 2.89 -19.57 -6.10
N ASN A 78 2.59 -20.65 -6.83
CA ASN A 78 1.97 -21.86 -6.29
C ASN A 78 3.02 -22.85 -5.72
N ASP A 79 4.31 -22.52 -5.87
CA ASP A 79 5.43 -23.25 -5.33
C ASP A 79 6.29 -22.34 -4.41
N LYS A 80 7.30 -22.92 -3.76
CA LYS A 80 8.21 -22.20 -2.87
C LYS A 80 9.40 -21.55 -3.59
N ARG A 81 9.34 -21.35 -4.91
CA ARG A 81 10.49 -20.82 -5.68
C ARG A 81 10.58 -19.30 -5.63
N MET A 82 9.49 -18.62 -5.30
CA MET A 82 9.52 -17.20 -4.95
C MET A 82 9.57 -17.07 -3.43
N VAL A 83 10.76 -17.23 -2.86
CA VAL A 83 11.03 -16.99 -1.44
C VAL A 83 11.42 -15.54 -1.24
N LEU A 84 10.68 -14.84 -0.38
CA LEU A 84 11.07 -13.55 0.17
C LEU A 84 12.24 -13.78 1.14
N PHE A 85 13.44 -13.33 0.79
CA PHE A 85 14.57 -13.31 1.72
C PHE A 85 14.36 -12.15 2.69
N THR A 86 14.02 -12.46 3.95
CA THR A 86 13.92 -11.51 5.06
C THR A 86 15.26 -11.33 5.76
#